data_AF-A0A813VUB7-F1
#
_entry.id   AF-A0A813VUB7-F1
#
_cell.length_a   1.000
_cell.length_b   1.000
_cell.length_c   1.000
_cell.angle_alpha   90.00
_cell.angle_beta   90.00
_cell.angle_gamma   90.00
#
_symmetry.space_group_name_H-M   'P 1'
#
loop_
_entity.id
_entity.type
_entity.pdbx_description
1 polymer ?
#
loop_
_entity_poly.entity_id
_entity_poly.type
_entity_poly.pdbx_seq_one_letter_code
_entity_poly.pdbx_strand_id
1 'polypeptide(L)'
;MESLSILLRKLRQVKANDEVVEDDSEYETQIVVAGTKIIPQETVSLQEALKTTTLSSLDKGREQLQNMNIAINEVSKKMKIPPWATMLIILMIFIIIICIIYLFFRKLFRKIFGKGDKLSGLKGSVDLKAMPLLGNSFKEKVQPDVEQLTTNMEENDDVESKKSEIVNLGKFEFSLDYDFQKQELTVGVLQAQELPAMDMGGTSDPYVKVYIMPDKKKKFETKVHRKTLNPVFNETFIFKNLAYGDISGKTLVFAVYDFDRFSRHDQIGEIHVPLGQVDLGKVIQEWRDIQPPAGEKENENKLGDICFSLRYVPTAGKLTVVILEAKNLKKMDVGGLSDPYVKLSLMMGGKRIKKKKTSIKKCTLNPYYNESFSFEVPYEQIQKVTLIVTVVDYDRIGTSDPIGKVVLGCSSQGSELRHWSDMLASPRRPIAMWHTLKDPEDGKPT
;
A
#
# COMPACT_ATOMS: atom_id res chain seq x y z
N MET A 1 -27.79 -5.80 45.06
CA MET A 1 -26.96 -5.65 46.28
C MET A 1 -25.76 -6.59 46.29
N GLU A 2 -25.97 -7.90 46.09
CA GLU A 2 -24.94 -8.93 46.30
C GLU A 2 -23.68 -8.82 45.40
N SER A 3 -23.80 -8.29 44.18
CA SER A 3 -22.66 -8.10 43.27
C SER A 3 -21.61 -7.10 43.78
N LEU A 4 -22.00 -6.13 44.62
CA LEU A 4 -21.12 -5.08 45.14
C LEU A 4 -20.25 -5.54 46.31
N SER A 5 -20.77 -6.43 47.17
CA SER A 5 -20.01 -6.96 48.32
C SER A 5 -18.88 -7.89 47.88
N ILE A 6 -19.07 -8.64 46.79
CA ILE A 6 -18.04 -9.48 46.17
C ILE A 6 -16.89 -8.63 45.61
N LEU A 7 -17.21 -7.51 44.96
CA LEU A 7 -16.23 -6.60 44.35
C LEU A 7 -15.39 -5.88 45.43
N LEU A 8 -16.04 -5.42 46.50
CA LEU A 8 -15.35 -4.84 47.67
C LEU A 8 -14.49 -5.84 48.44
N ARG A 9 -14.83 -7.15 48.45
CA ARG A 9 -13.98 -8.20 49.03
C ARG A 9 -12.71 -8.41 48.21
N LYS A 10 -12.79 -8.47 46.88
CA LYS A 10 -11.59 -8.62 46.02
C LYS A 10 -10.64 -7.42 46.12
N LEU A 11 -11.16 -6.19 46.15
CA LEU A 11 -10.35 -4.99 46.33
C LEU A 11 -9.62 -4.93 47.69
N ARG A 12 -10.11 -5.66 48.71
CA ARG A 12 -9.46 -5.72 50.03
C ARG A 12 -8.32 -6.76 50.09
N GLN A 13 -8.30 -7.78 49.23
CA GLN A 13 -7.19 -8.74 49.16
C GLN A 13 -5.98 -8.21 48.39
N VAL A 14 -6.18 -7.36 47.38
CA VAL A 14 -5.07 -6.81 46.57
C VAL A 14 -4.16 -5.88 47.40
N LYS A 15 -4.66 -5.27 48.47
CA LYS A 15 -3.93 -4.30 49.30
C LYS A 15 -3.23 -4.90 50.54
N ALA A 16 -2.87 -6.19 50.48
CA ALA A 16 -2.33 -6.95 51.62
C ALA A 16 -1.09 -7.81 51.29
N ASN A 17 -0.53 -7.66 50.08
CA ASN A 17 0.57 -8.49 49.58
C ASN A 17 1.82 -7.69 49.15
N ASP A 18 1.82 -6.37 49.33
CA ASP A 18 2.99 -5.49 49.08
C ASP A 18 3.79 -5.27 50.37
N GLU A 19 4.26 -6.35 50.99
CA GLU A 19 5.36 -6.34 51.96
C GLU A 19 6.54 -7.10 51.34
N VAL A 20 7.57 -6.36 50.92
CA VAL A 20 8.83 -6.93 50.42
C VAL A 20 9.79 -7.02 51.59
N VAL A 21 10.29 -8.22 51.84
CA VAL A 21 11.32 -8.48 52.85
C VAL A 21 12.69 -8.11 52.28
N GLU A 22 13.44 -7.29 53.01
CA GLU A 22 14.88 -7.08 52.78
C GLU A 22 15.66 -8.27 53.36
N ASP A 23 16.66 -8.76 52.62
CA ASP A 23 17.61 -9.78 53.07
C ASP A 23 19.00 -9.44 52.50
N ASP A 24 19.95 -9.14 53.40
CA ASP A 24 21.28 -8.65 53.05
C ASP A 24 22.27 -9.82 52.83
N SER A 25 23.00 -9.79 51.70
CA SER A 25 24.27 -10.51 51.60
C SER A 25 25.27 -9.82 50.68
N GLU A 26 26.39 -9.40 51.26
CA GLU A 26 27.49 -8.75 50.56
C GLU A 26 28.28 -9.74 49.69
N TYR A 27 28.67 -9.30 48.49
CA TYR A 27 29.82 -9.86 47.78
C TYR A 27 30.61 -8.72 47.12
N GLU A 28 31.79 -8.42 47.67
CA GLU A 28 32.70 -7.44 47.08
C GLU A 28 33.16 -7.86 45.68
N THR A 29 33.42 -6.89 44.80
CA THR A 29 34.49 -7.05 43.79
C THR A 29 35.11 -5.70 43.44
N GLN A 30 36.41 -5.59 43.63
CA GLN A 30 37.15 -4.32 43.46
C GLN A 30 37.38 -3.99 41.99
N ILE A 31 37.14 -2.73 41.60
CA ILE A 31 37.73 -2.12 40.39
C ILE A 31 38.34 -0.76 40.77
N VAL A 32 39.56 -0.52 40.28
CA VAL A 32 40.42 0.60 40.68
C VAL A 32 39.96 1.93 40.08
N VAL A 33 39.99 3.00 40.88
CA VAL A 33 39.68 4.37 40.44
C VAL A 33 40.87 4.99 39.70
N ALA A 34 40.64 5.46 38.47
CA ALA A 34 41.43 6.49 37.82
C ALA A 34 40.47 7.61 37.36
N GLY A 35 40.72 8.85 37.78
CA GLY A 35 39.68 9.88 37.78
C GLY A 35 39.62 10.76 36.53
N THR A 36 38.46 11.40 36.32
CA THR A 36 38.35 12.73 35.69
C THR A 36 37.13 13.47 36.25
N LYS A 37 37.12 14.80 36.12
CA LYS A 37 36.17 15.70 36.79
C LYS A 37 35.07 16.12 35.80
N ILE A 38 33.81 15.73 36.05
CA ILE A 38 32.66 16.02 35.17
C ILE A 38 31.54 16.72 35.96
N ILE A 39 30.80 17.58 35.27
CA ILE A 39 29.72 18.44 35.77
C ILE A 39 28.44 17.59 36.00
N PRO A 40 27.64 17.83 37.05
CA PRO A 40 26.37 17.13 37.23
C PRO A 40 25.37 17.48 36.11
N GLN A 41 24.87 16.48 35.40
CA GLN A 41 23.62 16.56 34.64
C GLN A 41 22.51 15.82 35.37
N GLU A 42 21.32 16.41 35.33
CA GLU A 42 20.12 15.95 36.04
C GLU A 42 19.39 14.88 35.23
N THR A 43 19.58 13.60 35.58
CA THR A 43 18.99 12.46 34.85
C THR A 43 17.54 12.19 35.29
N VAL A 44 16.59 13.00 34.80
CA VAL A 44 15.15 12.76 34.99
C VAL A 44 14.73 11.44 34.34
N SER A 45 13.92 10.63 35.04
CA SER A 45 13.59 9.28 34.55
C SER A 45 12.55 9.30 33.41
N LEU A 46 12.72 8.41 32.42
CA LEU A 46 11.78 8.27 31.30
C LEU A 46 10.36 7.84 31.75
N GLN A 47 10.22 7.23 32.93
CA GLN A 47 8.90 6.88 33.47
C GLN A 47 8.12 8.09 34.01
N GLU A 48 8.81 9.11 34.54
CA GLU A 48 8.17 10.34 35.01
C GLU A 48 7.73 11.22 33.84
N ALA A 49 8.54 11.30 32.78
CA ALA A 49 8.16 11.95 31.53
C ALA A 49 6.89 11.31 30.91
N LEU A 50 6.77 9.97 30.94
CA LEU A 50 5.60 9.26 30.40
C LEU A 50 4.33 9.47 31.26
N LYS A 51 4.46 9.50 32.59
CA LYS A 51 3.36 9.79 33.54
C LYS A 51 2.86 11.24 33.42
N THR A 52 3.76 12.22 33.37
CA THR A 52 3.37 13.64 33.23
C THR A 52 2.71 13.92 31.88
N THR A 53 3.24 13.35 30.79
CA THR A 53 2.62 13.46 29.45
C THR A 53 1.20 12.89 29.44
N THR A 54 0.98 11.72 30.05
CA THR A 54 -0.33 11.06 30.05
C THR A 54 -1.37 11.71 30.98
N LEU A 55 -0.98 12.27 32.13
CA LEU A 55 -1.91 13.10 32.92
C LEU A 55 -2.34 14.35 32.14
N SER A 56 -1.38 15.04 31.49
CA SER A 56 -1.66 16.29 30.77
C SER A 56 -2.67 16.17 29.63
N SER A 57 -2.84 14.97 29.05
CA SER A 57 -3.85 14.71 28.02
C SER A 57 -5.22 14.35 28.60
N LEU A 58 -5.28 13.66 29.75
CA LEU A 58 -6.53 13.43 30.46
C LEU A 58 -7.15 14.72 31.01
N ASP A 59 -6.33 15.62 31.56
CA ASP A 59 -6.84 16.85 32.17
C ASP A 59 -7.35 17.85 31.11
N LYS A 60 -6.68 17.96 29.95
CA LYS A 60 -7.24 18.67 28.77
C LYS A 60 -8.58 18.08 28.31
N GLY A 61 -8.74 16.76 28.37
CA GLY A 61 -10.02 16.10 28.10
C GLY A 61 -11.12 16.46 29.11
N ARG A 62 -10.76 16.61 30.39
CA ARG A 62 -11.68 17.08 31.44
C ARG A 62 -12.10 18.53 31.24
N GLU A 63 -11.17 19.43 30.92
CA GLU A 63 -11.48 20.83 30.60
C GLU A 63 -12.42 20.96 29.41
N GLN A 64 -12.20 20.19 28.32
CA GLN A 64 -13.09 20.17 27.16
C GLN A 64 -14.51 19.70 27.53
N LEU A 65 -14.64 18.65 28.34
CA LEU A 65 -15.94 18.17 28.84
C LEU A 65 -16.62 19.19 29.76
N GLN A 66 -15.88 19.90 30.60
CA GLN A 66 -16.43 20.99 31.43
C GLN A 66 -16.93 22.15 30.57
N ASN A 67 -16.14 22.60 29.59
CA ASN A 67 -16.50 23.67 28.67
C ASN A 67 -17.75 23.32 27.82
N MET A 68 -17.85 22.07 27.34
CA MET A 68 -19.08 21.57 26.71
C MET A 68 -20.28 21.65 27.65
N ASN A 69 -20.16 21.14 28.88
CA ASN A 69 -21.25 21.14 29.86
C ASN A 69 -21.71 22.56 30.24
N ILE A 70 -20.78 23.54 30.30
CA ILE A 70 -21.12 24.95 30.51
C ILE A 70 -21.95 25.48 29.33
N ALA A 71 -21.50 25.27 28.09
CA ALA A 71 -22.21 25.72 26.89
C ALA A 71 -23.60 25.07 26.74
N ILE A 72 -23.72 23.77 27.01
CA ILE A 72 -25.01 23.04 27.00
C ILE A 72 -25.98 23.62 28.03
N ASN A 73 -25.50 23.96 29.23
CA ASN A 73 -26.32 24.56 30.28
C ASN A 73 -26.71 26.02 29.99
N GLU A 74 -25.88 26.81 29.30
CA GLU A 74 -26.28 28.13 28.80
C GLU A 74 -27.41 28.04 27.76
N VAL A 75 -27.27 27.15 26.78
CA VAL A 75 -28.30 26.93 25.74
C VAL A 75 -29.59 26.41 26.37
N SER A 76 -29.50 25.49 27.34
CA SER A 76 -30.63 24.99 28.13
C SER A 76 -31.36 26.13 28.86
N LYS A 77 -30.64 27.01 29.56
CA LYS A 77 -31.21 28.19 30.23
C LYS A 77 -31.88 29.17 29.25
N LYS A 78 -31.23 29.48 28.12
CA LYS A 78 -31.76 30.38 27.08
C LYS A 78 -33.03 29.83 26.43
N MET A 79 -33.11 28.52 26.20
CA MET A 79 -34.26 27.86 25.55
C MET A 79 -35.37 27.41 26.52
N LYS A 80 -35.13 27.40 27.85
CA LYS A 80 -36.00 26.76 28.86
C LYS A 80 -36.25 25.26 28.61
N ILE A 81 -35.32 24.57 27.97
CA ILE A 81 -35.39 23.15 27.59
C ILE A 81 -34.35 22.35 28.40
N PRO A 82 -34.66 21.16 28.93
CA PRO A 82 -33.72 20.39 29.75
C PRO A 82 -32.45 19.97 28.99
N PRO A 83 -31.27 19.87 29.65
CA PRO A 83 -29.97 19.65 28.97
C PRO A 83 -29.87 18.39 28.09
N TRP A 84 -30.64 17.34 28.39
CA TRP A 84 -30.66 16.13 27.54
C TRP A 84 -31.34 16.39 26.18
N ALA A 85 -32.35 17.28 26.14
CA ALA A 85 -33.08 17.60 24.93
C ALA A 85 -32.33 18.61 24.04
N THR A 86 -31.54 19.53 24.62
CA THR A 86 -30.65 20.40 23.82
C THR A 86 -29.56 19.58 23.12
N MET A 87 -29.03 18.54 23.77
CA MET A 87 -28.09 17.58 23.15
C MET A 87 -28.72 16.81 21.98
N LEU A 88 -29.98 16.37 22.09
CA LEU A 88 -30.69 15.74 20.98
C LEU A 88 -30.92 16.69 19.81
N ILE A 89 -31.25 17.97 20.08
CA ILE A 89 -31.42 19.00 19.04
C ILE A 89 -30.10 19.25 18.30
N ILE A 90 -28.98 19.37 19.02
CA ILE A 90 -27.64 19.53 18.43
C ILE A 90 -27.27 18.32 17.56
N LEU A 91 -27.53 17.10 18.04
CA LEU A 91 -27.30 15.87 17.27
C LEU A 91 -28.14 15.82 15.99
N MET A 92 -29.42 16.20 16.06
CA MET A 92 -30.29 16.26 14.87
C MET A 92 -29.84 17.30 13.86
N ILE A 93 -29.39 18.48 14.30
CA ILE A 93 -28.81 19.51 13.43
C ILE A 93 -27.54 18.98 12.75
N PHE A 94 -26.67 18.28 13.49
CA PHE A 94 -25.45 17.68 12.95
C PHE A 94 -25.75 16.59 11.89
N ILE A 95 -26.75 15.74 12.14
CA ILE A 95 -27.24 14.74 11.16
C ILE A 95 -27.80 15.44 9.91
N ILE A 96 -28.58 16.51 10.06
CA ILE A 96 -29.11 17.29 8.94
C ILE A 96 -27.98 17.91 8.10
N ILE A 97 -26.94 18.46 8.75
CA ILE A 97 -25.75 19.00 8.08
C ILE A 97 -25.01 17.90 7.31
N ILE A 98 -24.80 16.72 7.91
CA ILE A 98 -24.20 15.56 7.22
C ILE A 98 -25.05 15.13 6.02
N CYS A 99 -26.37 15.07 6.16
CA CYS A 99 -27.27 14.77 5.04
C CYS A 99 -27.20 15.81 3.92
N ILE A 100 -27.11 17.11 4.23
CA ILE A 100 -26.94 18.19 3.24
C ILE A 100 -25.59 18.06 2.53
N ILE A 101 -24.50 17.81 3.27
CA ILE A 101 -23.16 17.59 2.73
C ILE A 101 -23.15 16.36 1.80
N TYR A 102 -23.73 15.24 2.24
CA TYR A 102 -23.87 14.02 1.42
C TYR A 102 -24.71 14.25 0.17
N LEU A 103 -25.81 15.01 0.25
CA LEU A 103 -26.62 15.39 -0.91
C LEU A 103 -25.87 16.31 -1.86
N PHE A 104 -25.03 17.22 -1.35
CA PHE A 104 -24.16 18.10 -2.15
C PHE A 104 -23.08 17.29 -2.90
N PHE A 105 -22.34 16.43 -2.20
CA PHE A 105 -21.40 15.49 -2.83
C PHE A 105 -22.09 14.58 -3.84
N ARG A 106 -23.24 13.97 -3.52
CA ARG A 106 -24.04 13.14 -4.46
C ARG A 106 -24.61 13.94 -5.64
N LYS A 107 -24.62 15.28 -5.58
CA LYS A 107 -24.98 16.16 -6.70
C LYS A 107 -23.76 16.56 -7.55
N LEU A 108 -22.57 16.70 -6.96
CA LEU A 108 -21.30 16.80 -7.70
C LEU A 108 -20.98 15.48 -8.42
N PHE A 109 -20.97 14.34 -7.72
CA PHE A 109 -20.65 13.04 -8.31
C PHE A 109 -21.58 12.67 -9.47
N ARG A 110 -22.90 12.98 -9.38
CA ARG A 110 -23.84 12.82 -10.51
C ARG A 110 -23.64 13.81 -11.67
N LYS A 111 -22.90 14.91 -11.47
CA LYS A 111 -22.51 15.84 -12.54
C LYS A 111 -21.19 15.43 -13.21
N ILE A 112 -20.36 14.64 -12.54
CA ILE A 112 -19.07 14.13 -13.04
C ILE A 112 -19.25 12.77 -13.73
N PHE A 113 -19.91 11.80 -13.09
CA PHE A 113 -20.18 10.46 -13.63
C PHE A 113 -21.58 10.38 -14.28
N GLY A 114 -21.87 11.35 -15.15
CA GLY A 114 -23.22 11.70 -15.60
C GLY A 114 -23.67 11.20 -16.98
N LYS A 115 -23.02 10.19 -17.58
CA LYS A 115 -23.52 9.50 -18.79
C LYS A 115 -22.83 8.15 -19.00
N GLY A 116 -23.62 7.07 -19.09
CA GLY A 116 -23.11 5.70 -19.21
C GLY A 116 -24.22 4.65 -19.20
N ASP A 117 -25.33 4.93 -19.89
CA ASP A 117 -26.54 4.13 -19.82
C ASP A 117 -26.35 2.77 -20.51
N LYS A 118 -26.13 1.71 -19.71
CA LYS A 118 -26.09 0.33 -20.21
C LYS A 118 -27.50 -0.21 -20.46
N LEU A 119 -27.62 -0.86 -21.62
CA LEU A 119 -28.82 -1.52 -22.09
C LEU A 119 -29.25 -2.67 -21.15
N SER A 120 -30.49 -2.61 -20.66
CA SER A 120 -31.26 -3.81 -20.27
C SER A 120 -32.74 -3.48 -20.40
N GLY A 121 -33.53 -4.36 -21.02
CA GLY A 121 -34.94 -4.12 -21.26
C GLY A 121 -35.78 -5.35 -21.07
N LEU A 122 -37.05 -5.16 -20.69
CA LEU A 122 -38.12 -6.10 -21.00
C LEU A 122 -39.52 -5.47 -20.81
N LYS A 123 -40.45 -5.85 -21.71
CA LYS A 123 -41.94 -5.79 -21.60
C LYS A 123 -42.62 -4.42 -21.39
N GLY A 124 -43.51 -4.05 -22.34
CA GLY A 124 -44.62 -3.12 -22.08
C GLY A 124 -45.26 -2.45 -23.30
N SER A 125 -46.20 -3.14 -23.97
CA SER A 125 -47.41 -2.62 -24.67
C SER A 125 -47.44 -1.24 -25.38
N VAL A 126 -47.81 -1.23 -26.68
CA VAL A 126 -48.57 -0.22 -27.50
C VAL A 126 -48.46 1.31 -27.22
N ASP A 127 -48.52 2.21 -28.21
CA ASP A 127 -49.36 2.21 -29.44
C ASP A 127 -48.70 2.93 -30.65
N LEU A 128 -49.38 2.99 -31.80
CA LEU A 128 -48.91 3.54 -33.08
C LEU A 128 -49.34 5.00 -33.36
N LYS A 129 -48.75 5.55 -34.44
CA LYS A 129 -49.18 6.70 -35.29
C LYS A 129 -48.69 8.11 -34.93
N ALA A 130 -47.62 8.51 -35.62
CA ALA A 130 -47.60 9.75 -36.41
C ALA A 130 -46.67 9.58 -37.63
N MET A 131 -47.00 10.19 -38.76
CA MET A 131 -46.21 10.23 -40.01
C MET A 131 -45.85 11.71 -40.32
N PRO A 132 -45.34 12.08 -41.52
CA PRO A 132 -43.97 11.88 -42.00
C PRO A 132 -43.32 13.21 -42.47
N LEU A 133 -42.04 13.21 -42.89
CA LEU A 133 -41.58 13.88 -44.13
C LEU A 133 -40.09 13.62 -44.44
N LEU A 134 -39.74 13.77 -45.73
CA LEU A 134 -38.39 13.76 -46.36
C LEU A 134 -37.47 12.53 -46.10
N GLY A 135 -36.95 11.82 -47.10
CA GLY A 135 -37.19 11.88 -48.57
C GLY A 135 -35.91 12.11 -49.40
N ASN A 136 -35.25 11.00 -49.75
CA ASN A 136 -34.37 10.75 -50.91
C ASN A 136 -33.57 11.90 -51.56
N SER A 137 -32.25 11.75 -51.57
CA SER A 137 -31.38 11.98 -52.73
C SER A 137 -30.15 11.06 -52.54
N PHE A 138 -30.20 9.79 -52.97
CA PHE A 138 -30.04 9.27 -54.34
C PHE A 138 -28.60 9.37 -54.89
N LYS A 139 -28.21 8.36 -55.69
CA LYS A 139 -26.82 7.93 -55.90
C LYS A 139 -26.60 7.64 -57.38
N GLU A 140 -25.52 8.12 -57.99
CA GLU A 140 -25.26 7.89 -59.42
C GLU A 140 -23.77 7.75 -59.76
N LYS A 141 -23.38 6.54 -60.23
CA LYS A 141 -22.21 6.14 -61.07
C LYS A 141 -20.80 6.50 -60.50
N VAL A 142 -19.71 5.77 -60.74
CA VAL A 142 -19.29 4.84 -61.82
C VAL A 142 -18.56 3.60 -61.24
N GLN A 143 -18.48 2.52 -62.03
CA GLN A 143 -17.57 1.35 -61.95
C GLN A 143 -17.17 1.00 -63.42
N PRO A 144 -16.15 0.15 -63.72
CA PRO A 144 -15.43 -0.83 -62.88
C PRO A 144 -13.89 -0.47 -62.79
N ASP A 145 -12.88 -1.31 -62.52
CA ASP A 145 -12.50 -2.62 -63.08
C ASP A 145 -11.58 -3.53 -62.20
N VAL A 146 -11.47 -4.78 -62.66
CA VAL A 146 -10.74 -6.00 -62.22
C VAL A 146 -9.22 -5.83 -61.95
N GLU A 147 -8.42 -6.79 -61.40
CA GLU A 147 -8.49 -8.23 -61.00
C GLU A 147 -7.37 -8.46 -59.92
N GLN A 148 -7.10 -9.53 -59.15
CA GLN A 148 -7.51 -10.95 -58.93
C GLN A 148 -7.82 -11.18 -57.41
N LEU A 149 -8.41 -12.26 -56.87
CA LEU A 149 -8.44 -13.72 -57.09
C LEU A 149 -7.31 -14.58 -56.46
N THR A 150 -7.54 -14.96 -55.20
CA THR A 150 -7.36 -16.30 -54.57
C THR A 150 -5.99 -17.01 -54.49
N THR A 151 -5.62 -17.34 -53.23
CA THR A 151 -5.29 -18.72 -52.82
C THR A 151 -5.74 -18.93 -51.36
N ASN A 152 -6.36 -20.07 -51.06
CA ASN A 152 -6.72 -20.45 -49.69
C ASN A 152 -5.60 -21.28 -49.06
N MET A 153 -5.21 -20.95 -47.82
CA MET A 153 -4.66 -21.93 -46.88
C MET A 153 -5.25 -21.64 -45.51
N GLU A 154 -5.90 -22.64 -44.93
CA GLU A 154 -6.22 -22.68 -43.50
C GLU A 154 -4.98 -23.18 -42.75
N GLU A 155 -4.52 -22.46 -41.74
CA GLU A 155 -3.88 -23.07 -40.57
C GLU A 155 -3.96 -22.11 -39.37
N ASN A 156 -3.96 -22.67 -38.17
CA ASN A 156 -4.12 -21.92 -36.93
C ASN A 156 -2.77 -21.38 -36.45
N ASP A 157 -2.76 -20.25 -35.75
CA ASP A 157 -2.16 -20.22 -34.41
C ASP A 157 -2.59 -18.99 -33.60
N ASP A 158 -2.84 -19.21 -32.30
CA ASP A 158 -3.28 -18.19 -31.36
C ASP A 158 -2.13 -17.27 -30.93
N VAL A 159 -1.97 -16.14 -31.63
CA VAL A 159 -1.17 -15.00 -31.15
C VAL A 159 -2.07 -13.80 -30.90
N GLU A 160 -2.95 -13.91 -29.89
CA GLU A 160 -3.66 -12.75 -29.35
C GLU A 160 -2.64 -11.81 -28.67
N SER A 161 -2.10 -10.89 -29.49
CA SER A 161 -1.07 -9.95 -29.05
C SER A 161 -1.59 -9.12 -27.88
N LYS A 162 -1.00 -9.31 -26.69
CA LYS A 162 -1.22 -8.45 -25.53
C LYS A 162 -0.72 -7.04 -25.82
N LYS A 163 -1.56 -6.27 -26.50
CA LYS A 163 -1.35 -4.86 -26.82
C LYS A 163 -1.52 -4.07 -25.53
N SER A 164 -0.45 -4.05 -24.72
CA SER A 164 -0.35 -3.17 -23.56
C SER A 164 -0.70 -1.76 -23.99
N GLU A 165 -1.69 -1.15 -23.34
CA GLU A 165 -2.04 0.24 -23.59
C GLU A 165 -0.77 1.08 -23.41
N ILE A 166 -0.32 1.72 -24.49
CA ILE A 166 0.84 2.61 -24.45
C ILE A 166 0.36 3.89 -23.78
N VAL A 167 0.43 3.92 -22.45
CA VAL A 167 0.16 5.10 -21.64
C VAL A 167 1.15 6.17 -22.08
N ASN A 168 0.68 7.20 -22.79
CA ASN A 168 1.49 8.36 -23.13
C ASN A 168 1.72 9.16 -21.84
N LEU A 169 2.94 9.08 -21.31
CA LEU A 169 3.39 9.83 -20.14
C LEU A 169 4.07 11.16 -20.51
N GLY A 170 3.99 11.53 -21.79
CA GLY A 170 4.64 12.71 -22.35
C GLY A 170 6.06 12.45 -22.83
N LYS A 171 6.74 13.53 -23.20
CA LYS A 171 8.09 13.54 -23.77
C LYS A 171 9.01 14.45 -22.98
N PHE A 172 10.29 14.13 -22.99
CA PHE A 172 11.32 14.84 -22.23
C PHE A 172 12.51 15.18 -23.11
N GLU A 173 12.97 16.42 -23.04
CA GLU A 173 14.15 16.92 -23.75
C GLU A 173 15.28 17.20 -22.77
N PHE A 174 16.45 16.65 -23.07
CA PHE A 174 17.67 16.85 -22.31
C PHE A 174 18.86 17.05 -23.25
N SER A 175 19.95 17.54 -22.69
CA SER A 175 21.25 17.58 -23.36
C SER A 175 22.35 16.93 -22.52
N LEU A 176 23.36 16.38 -23.20
CA LEU A 176 24.55 15.77 -22.62
C LEU A 176 25.80 16.35 -23.29
N ASP A 177 26.77 16.73 -22.48
CA ASP A 177 28.10 17.17 -22.92
C ASP A 177 29.15 16.60 -21.94
N TYR A 178 30.26 16.08 -22.46
CA TYR A 178 31.27 15.40 -21.65
C TYR A 178 32.66 16.01 -21.86
N ASP A 179 33.18 16.62 -20.80
CA ASP A 179 34.50 17.22 -20.82
C ASP A 179 35.57 16.17 -20.58
N PHE A 180 36.21 15.71 -21.66
CA PHE A 180 37.32 14.75 -21.62
C PHE A 180 38.55 15.26 -20.86
N GLN A 181 38.76 16.57 -20.73
CA GLN A 181 39.90 17.14 -20.00
C GLN A 181 39.64 17.20 -18.49
N LYS A 182 38.40 17.51 -18.08
CA LYS A 182 38.01 17.60 -16.66
C LYS A 182 37.43 16.31 -16.09
N GLN A 183 37.02 15.36 -16.93
CA GLN A 183 36.27 14.15 -16.57
C GLN A 183 34.95 14.47 -15.85
N GLU A 184 34.19 15.41 -16.42
CA GLU A 184 32.90 15.86 -15.90
C GLU A 184 31.83 15.72 -16.99
N LEU A 185 30.68 15.11 -16.64
CA LEU A 185 29.51 15.06 -17.51
C LEU A 185 28.55 16.19 -17.13
N THR A 186 28.32 17.11 -18.07
CA THR A 186 27.29 18.13 -17.99
C THR A 186 25.97 17.56 -18.52
N VAL A 187 24.92 17.70 -17.74
CA VAL A 187 23.57 17.21 -18.06
C VAL A 187 22.60 18.39 -18.01
N GLY A 188 22.03 18.76 -19.15
CA GLY A 188 20.98 19.76 -19.25
C GLY A 188 19.60 19.12 -19.17
N VAL A 189 18.76 19.60 -18.27
CA VAL A 189 17.31 19.33 -18.22
C VAL A 189 16.62 20.53 -18.85
N LEU A 190 16.11 20.35 -20.07
CA LEU A 190 15.59 21.46 -20.88
C LEU A 190 14.09 21.65 -20.63
N GLN A 191 13.27 20.70 -21.07
CA GLN A 191 11.80 20.78 -20.98
C GLN A 191 11.13 19.41 -21.03
N ALA A 192 9.86 19.37 -20.64
CA ALA A 192 8.97 18.24 -20.92
C ALA A 192 7.68 18.73 -21.62
N GLN A 193 7.02 17.84 -22.33
CA GLN A 193 5.76 18.09 -23.04
C GLN A 193 4.77 16.94 -22.82
N GLU A 194 3.47 17.23 -22.92
CA GLU A 194 2.38 16.26 -22.79
C GLU A 194 2.40 15.42 -21.49
N LEU A 195 2.89 15.98 -20.37
CA LEU A 195 2.85 15.27 -19.09
C LEU A 195 1.41 14.97 -18.66
N PRO A 196 1.14 13.81 -18.02
CA PRO A 196 -0.16 13.52 -17.43
C PRO A 196 -0.47 14.49 -16.28
N ALA A 197 -1.75 14.84 -16.14
CA ALA A 197 -2.26 15.62 -15.03
C ALA A 197 -2.51 14.72 -13.81
N MET A 198 -1.74 14.93 -12.74
CA MET A 198 -1.86 14.18 -11.49
C MET A 198 -2.70 14.94 -10.43
N ASP A 199 -2.69 16.29 -10.44
CA ASP A 199 -3.57 17.10 -9.58
C ASP A 199 -5.06 16.82 -9.87
N MET A 200 -5.88 16.86 -8.81
CA MET A 200 -7.34 17.05 -8.93
C MET A 200 -7.76 18.34 -9.68
N GLY A 201 -6.82 19.25 -9.93
CA GLY A 201 -7.00 20.47 -10.72
C GLY A 201 -6.88 20.29 -12.24
N GLY A 202 -6.52 19.09 -12.73
CA GLY A 202 -6.23 18.88 -14.16
C GLY A 202 -4.87 19.44 -14.60
N THR A 203 -3.94 19.54 -13.66
CA THR A 203 -2.56 20.02 -13.84
C THR A 203 -1.58 19.07 -13.14
N SER A 204 -0.30 19.45 -13.12
CA SER A 204 0.73 18.89 -12.26
C SER A 204 1.67 20.05 -11.85
N ASP A 205 2.38 19.92 -10.74
CA ASP A 205 3.52 20.75 -10.30
C ASP A 205 4.86 19.98 -10.58
N PRO A 206 5.24 19.69 -11.84
CA PRO A 206 6.34 18.77 -12.15
C PRO A 206 7.74 19.27 -11.78
N TYR A 207 8.61 18.31 -11.46
CA TYR A 207 10.05 18.48 -11.29
C TYR A 207 10.82 17.18 -11.60
N VAL A 208 12.13 17.27 -11.83
CA VAL A 208 12.96 16.14 -12.27
C VAL A 208 14.11 15.89 -11.31
N LYS A 209 14.29 14.62 -10.91
CA LYS A 209 15.47 14.14 -10.19
C LYS A 209 16.44 13.47 -11.16
N VAL A 210 17.69 13.91 -11.18
CA VAL A 210 18.76 13.42 -12.07
C VAL A 210 19.82 12.68 -11.26
N TYR A 211 20.11 11.43 -11.61
CA TYR A 211 21.11 10.61 -10.94
C TYR A 211 21.71 9.55 -11.87
N ILE A 212 22.90 9.04 -11.54
CA ILE A 212 23.57 7.99 -12.32
C ILE A 212 23.50 6.67 -11.55
N MET A 213 23.08 5.60 -12.23
CA MET A 213 23.17 4.23 -11.72
C MET A 213 24.50 3.58 -12.12
N PRO A 214 25.11 2.75 -11.25
CA PRO A 214 24.59 2.28 -9.97
C PRO A 214 24.75 3.25 -8.78
N ASP A 215 25.57 4.31 -8.87
CA ASP A 215 25.91 5.16 -7.72
C ASP A 215 24.83 6.23 -7.39
N LYS A 216 23.69 5.77 -6.85
CA LYS A 216 22.55 6.60 -6.42
C LYS A 216 22.84 7.59 -5.27
N LYS A 217 24.11 7.83 -4.90
CA LYS A 217 24.54 8.79 -3.88
C LYS A 217 24.46 10.24 -4.35
N LYS A 218 24.92 10.53 -5.58
CA LYS A 218 24.80 11.86 -6.19
C LYS A 218 23.45 11.98 -6.88
N LYS A 219 22.61 12.88 -6.39
CA LYS A 219 21.32 13.24 -6.98
C LYS A 219 21.24 14.76 -7.10
N PHE A 220 20.74 15.24 -8.23
CA PHE A 220 20.34 16.62 -8.42
C PHE A 220 18.83 16.68 -8.63
N GLU A 221 18.19 17.78 -8.27
CA GLU A 221 16.74 17.97 -8.42
C GLU A 221 16.50 19.35 -9.03
N THR A 222 15.62 19.46 -10.03
CA THR A 222 15.21 20.75 -10.61
C THR A 222 14.30 21.52 -9.64
N LYS A 223 14.07 22.79 -9.96
CA LYS A 223 12.95 23.56 -9.44
C LYS A 223 11.62 22.88 -9.79
N VAL A 224 10.62 23.14 -8.94
CA VAL A 224 9.23 22.76 -9.14
C VAL A 224 8.54 23.80 -10.02
N HIS A 225 8.02 23.40 -11.17
CA HIS A 225 7.25 24.26 -12.06
C HIS A 225 5.77 24.04 -11.79
N ARG A 226 5.08 25.07 -11.28
CA ARG A 226 3.69 24.89 -10.84
C ARG A 226 2.67 24.89 -11.98
N LYS A 227 1.67 24.01 -11.85
CA LYS A 227 0.45 23.94 -12.67
C LYS A 227 0.71 23.94 -14.18
N THR A 228 1.64 23.09 -14.63
CA THR A 228 1.98 22.94 -16.04
C THR A 228 2.18 21.48 -16.42
N LEU A 229 1.66 21.11 -17.59
CA LEU A 229 1.91 19.82 -18.25
C LEU A 229 3.05 19.90 -19.28
N ASN A 230 3.58 21.12 -19.49
CA ASN A 230 4.71 21.40 -20.39
C ASN A 230 5.74 22.29 -19.66
N PRO A 231 6.47 21.76 -18.66
CA PRO A 231 7.48 22.53 -17.93
C PRO A 231 8.72 22.81 -18.78
N VAL A 232 9.25 24.02 -18.68
CA VAL A 232 10.54 24.42 -19.26
C VAL A 232 11.48 24.76 -18.10
N PHE A 233 12.42 23.85 -17.82
CA PHE A 233 13.33 23.92 -16.67
C PHE A 233 14.58 24.74 -17.01
N ASN A 234 15.26 24.42 -18.12
CA ASN A 234 16.54 24.97 -18.55
C ASN A 234 17.61 24.99 -17.42
N GLU A 235 17.77 23.87 -16.72
CA GLU A 235 18.75 23.71 -15.64
C GLU A 235 19.88 22.74 -16.04
N THR A 236 21.12 23.03 -15.63
CA THR A 236 22.30 22.21 -15.93
C THR A 236 22.98 21.70 -14.67
N PHE A 237 23.34 20.42 -14.67
CA PHE A 237 23.96 19.70 -13.56
C PHE A 237 25.29 19.08 -14.00
N ILE A 238 26.30 19.07 -13.11
CA ILE A 238 27.65 18.62 -13.45
C ILE A 238 28.05 17.43 -12.58
N PHE A 239 28.17 16.25 -13.19
CA PHE A 239 28.64 15.02 -12.55
C PHE A 239 30.16 14.94 -12.60
N LYS A 240 30.80 15.52 -11.58
CA LYS A 240 32.26 15.53 -11.40
C LYS A 240 32.84 14.14 -11.04
N ASN A 241 34.08 13.89 -11.46
CA ASN A 241 34.85 12.66 -11.26
C ASN A 241 34.23 11.44 -11.96
N LEU A 242 33.89 11.58 -13.25
CA LEU A 242 33.27 10.53 -14.06
C LEU A 242 34.24 10.07 -15.15
N ALA A 243 35.20 9.22 -14.79
CA ALA A 243 36.19 8.70 -15.74
C ALA A 243 35.54 7.93 -16.90
N TYR A 244 35.98 8.21 -18.13
CA TYR A 244 35.41 7.66 -19.37
C TYR A 244 35.43 6.12 -19.42
N GLY A 245 36.48 5.47 -18.90
CA GLY A 245 36.56 4.01 -18.85
C GLY A 245 35.41 3.35 -18.06
N ASP A 246 34.91 4.03 -17.02
CA ASP A 246 33.80 3.56 -16.20
C ASP A 246 32.41 3.98 -16.74
N ILE A 247 32.35 4.80 -17.79
CA ILE A 247 31.09 5.41 -18.24
C ILE A 247 30.21 4.40 -19.00
N SER A 248 30.84 3.41 -19.63
CA SER A 248 30.20 2.35 -20.42
C SER A 248 29.21 1.51 -19.63
N GLY A 249 29.50 1.24 -18.35
CA GLY A 249 28.65 0.48 -17.43
C GLY A 249 27.69 1.32 -16.59
N LYS A 250 27.47 2.60 -16.94
CA LYS A 250 26.64 3.54 -16.18
C LYS A 250 25.41 3.98 -16.96
N THR A 251 24.29 4.14 -16.26
CA THR A 251 23.03 4.63 -16.83
C THR A 251 22.63 5.92 -16.14
N LEU A 252 22.51 7.00 -16.91
CA LEU A 252 21.92 8.24 -16.41
C LEU A 252 20.40 8.07 -16.35
N VAL A 253 19.78 8.49 -15.24
CA VAL A 253 18.33 8.40 -15.03
C VAL A 253 17.79 9.78 -14.72
N PHE A 254 16.76 10.15 -15.47
CA PHE A 254 15.89 11.30 -15.20
C PHE A 254 14.57 10.73 -14.68
N ALA A 255 14.25 10.94 -13.41
CA ALA A 255 12.97 10.54 -12.83
C ALA A 255 12.08 11.77 -12.67
N VAL A 256 10.93 11.79 -13.36
CA VAL A 256 9.98 12.90 -13.36
C VAL A 256 8.96 12.65 -12.25
N TYR A 257 8.78 13.64 -11.37
CA TYR A 257 7.87 13.60 -10.23
C TYR A 257 6.89 14.77 -10.28
N ASP A 258 5.70 14.56 -9.74
CA ASP A 258 4.78 15.62 -9.38
C ASP A 258 5.05 16.11 -7.94
N PHE A 259 5.11 17.42 -7.70
CA PHE A 259 5.31 17.97 -6.35
C PHE A 259 3.97 18.15 -5.63
N ASP A 260 3.70 17.28 -4.66
CA ASP A 260 2.51 17.42 -3.80
C ASP A 260 2.86 18.01 -2.42
N ARG A 261 2.13 19.05 -2.02
CA ARG A 261 2.33 19.78 -0.75
C ARG A 261 1.86 19.02 0.49
N PHE A 262 0.88 18.13 0.36
CA PHE A 262 0.22 17.46 1.50
C PHE A 262 0.24 15.93 1.41
N SER A 263 0.68 15.37 0.29
CA SER A 263 0.78 13.92 0.04
C SER A 263 2.24 13.46 -0.03
N ARG A 264 2.48 12.29 -0.64
CA ARG A 264 3.79 11.95 -1.22
C ARG A 264 3.83 12.50 -2.64
N HIS A 265 5.04 12.75 -3.15
CA HIS A 265 5.24 13.16 -4.54
C HIS A 265 5.08 11.92 -5.44
N ASP A 266 4.13 11.95 -6.37
CA ASP A 266 3.87 10.82 -7.27
C ASP A 266 4.89 10.81 -8.43
N GLN A 267 5.34 9.62 -8.87
CA GLN A 267 6.32 9.52 -9.96
C GLN A 267 5.58 9.45 -11.31
N ILE A 268 5.68 10.51 -12.11
CA ILE A 268 5.10 10.58 -13.45
C ILE A 268 5.78 9.56 -14.38
N GLY A 269 7.10 9.36 -14.24
CA GLY A 269 7.84 8.43 -15.08
C GLY A 269 9.35 8.51 -14.90
N GLU A 270 10.08 7.86 -15.79
CA GLU A 270 11.54 7.92 -15.85
C GLU A 270 12.08 7.72 -17.28
N ILE A 271 13.25 8.29 -17.55
CA ILE A 271 14.03 8.11 -18.77
C ILE A 271 15.38 7.52 -18.35
N HIS A 272 15.72 6.36 -18.92
CA HIS A 272 17.02 5.71 -18.73
C HIS A 272 17.87 5.93 -19.97
N VAL A 273 19.07 6.47 -19.80
CA VAL A 273 20.05 6.74 -20.88
C VAL A 273 21.34 5.96 -20.56
N PRO A 274 21.56 4.77 -21.16
CA PRO A 274 22.77 3.99 -20.96
C PRO A 274 23.96 4.71 -21.61
N LEU A 275 24.88 5.25 -20.81
CA LEU A 275 25.95 6.13 -21.31
C LEU A 275 26.95 5.39 -22.21
N GLY A 276 27.03 4.05 -22.12
CA GLY A 276 27.80 3.21 -23.06
C GLY A 276 27.20 3.06 -24.46
N GLN A 277 25.99 3.57 -24.71
CA GLN A 277 25.34 3.59 -26.04
C GLN A 277 25.34 4.99 -26.68
N VAL A 278 26.00 5.96 -26.05
CA VAL A 278 25.88 7.39 -26.34
C VAL A 278 27.23 7.93 -26.84
N ASP A 279 27.24 8.61 -27.99
CA ASP A 279 28.45 9.25 -28.53
C ASP A 279 28.77 10.56 -27.79
N LEU A 280 29.35 10.40 -26.60
CA LEU A 280 29.83 11.50 -25.75
C LEU A 280 30.99 12.31 -26.38
N GLY A 281 31.44 11.99 -27.60
CA GLY A 281 32.35 12.82 -28.39
C GLY A 281 31.70 14.09 -28.97
N LYS A 282 30.39 14.28 -28.79
CA LYS A 282 29.63 15.45 -29.23
C LYS A 282 28.64 15.89 -28.14
N VAL A 283 28.25 17.17 -28.18
CA VAL A 283 27.06 17.64 -27.47
C VAL A 283 25.84 16.97 -28.09
N ILE A 284 25.09 16.23 -27.28
CA ILE A 284 23.84 15.58 -27.68
C ILE A 284 22.68 16.38 -27.10
N GLN A 285 21.62 16.56 -27.89
CA GLN A 285 20.32 17.05 -27.44
C GLN A 285 19.27 16.22 -28.17
N GLU A 286 18.42 15.52 -27.41
CA GLU A 286 17.40 14.64 -27.98
C GLU A 286 16.12 14.60 -27.12
N TRP A 287 15.04 14.18 -27.77
CA TRP A 287 13.76 13.89 -27.14
C TRP A 287 13.62 12.39 -26.87
N ARG A 288 13.13 12.04 -25.69
CA ARG A 288 12.73 10.66 -25.34
C ARG A 288 11.29 10.66 -24.82
N ASP A 289 10.53 9.64 -25.21
CA ASP A 289 9.21 9.38 -24.63
C ASP A 289 9.38 8.85 -23.20
N ILE A 290 8.63 9.41 -22.25
CA ILE A 290 8.74 9.09 -20.82
C ILE A 290 8.23 7.67 -20.57
N GLN A 291 9.03 6.84 -19.89
CA GLN A 291 8.66 5.46 -19.56
C GLN A 291 8.02 5.38 -18.17
N PRO A 292 7.07 4.44 -17.95
CA PRO A 292 6.49 4.23 -16.63
C PRO A 292 7.55 3.78 -15.62
N PRO A 293 7.47 4.18 -14.34
CA PRO A 293 8.49 3.87 -13.34
C PRO A 293 8.69 2.36 -13.17
N ALA A 294 9.92 1.87 -13.38
CA ALA A 294 10.23 0.45 -13.22
C ALA A 294 9.96 -0.04 -11.78
N GLY A 295 10.04 0.85 -10.80
CA GLY A 295 9.76 0.56 -9.39
C GLY A 295 8.28 0.47 -9.01
N GLU A 296 7.35 1.00 -9.79
CA GLU A 296 5.93 1.05 -9.40
C GLU A 296 5.18 -0.21 -9.84
N LYS A 297 5.35 -0.63 -11.11
CA LYS A 297 4.79 -1.91 -11.59
C LYS A 297 5.30 -3.13 -10.80
N GLU A 298 6.47 -3.03 -10.18
CA GLU A 298 6.98 -4.09 -9.30
C GLU A 298 6.44 -4.00 -7.86
N ASN A 299 5.85 -2.89 -7.42
CA ASN A 299 5.32 -2.70 -6.07
C ASN A 299 3.79 -2.75 -6.02
N GLU A 300 3.07 -2.28 -7.03
CA GLU A 300 1.61 -2.46 -7.14
C GLU A 300 1.19 -3.92 -7.28
N ASN A 301 2.06 -4.76 -7.86
CA ASN A 301 1.89 -6.20 -7.99
C ASN A 301 2.45 -6.99 -6.79
N LYS A 302 3.17 -6.36 -5.86
CA LYS A 302 3.59 -7.02 -4.60
C LYS A 302 2.45 -6.96 -3.60
N LEU A 303 1.80 -8.09 -3.41
CA LEU A 303 0.72 -8.27 -2.44
C LEU A 303 1.22 -8.19 -0.97
N GLY A 304 2.54 -8.33 -0.77
CA GLY A 304 3.26 -8.23 0.50
C GLY A 304 4.01 -9.51 0.87
N ASP A 305 4.69 -9.51 2.02
CA ASP A 305 5.33 -10.70 2.58
C ASP A 305 4.72 -11.07 3.94
N ILE A 306 4.62 -12.36 4.24
CA ILE A 306 4.20 -12.89 5.55
C ILE A 306 5.29 -13.75 6.19
N CYS A 307 5.52 -13.56 7.49
CA CYS A 307 6.41 -14.37 8.32
C CYS A 307 5.60 -15.26 9.26
N PHE A 308 5.85 -16.57 9.22
CA PHE A 308 5.27 -17.52 10.16
C PHE A 308 6.23 -18.66 10.43
N SER A 309 6.02 -19.35 11.56
CA SER A 309 6.75 -20.57 11.89
C SER A 309 5.89 -21.82 11.80
N LEU A 310 6.51 -22.91 11.34
CA LEU A 310 5.94 -24.25 11.29
C LEU A 310 6.70 -25.16 12.24
N ARG A 311 5.97 -26.03 12.94
CA ARG A 311 6.53 -27.04 13.84
C ARG A 311 5.68 -28.30 13.78
N TYR A 312 6.26 -29.42 13.37
CA TYR A 312 5.59 -30.72 13.38
C TYR A 312 6.13 -31.65 14.48
N VAL A 313 5.25 -32.43 15.10
CA VAL A 313 5.58 -33.46 16.09
C VAL A 313 4.92 -34.78 15.65
N PRO A 314 5.66 -35.70 14.99
CA PRO A 314 5.11 -36.96 14.48
C PRO A 314 4.44 -37.81 15.56
N THR A 315 5.11 -37.99 16.71
CA THR A 315 4.64 -38.80 17.85
C THR A 315 3.29 -38.37 18.42
N ALA A 316 2.87 -37.13 18.19
CA ALA A 316 1.60 -36.58 18.67
C ALA A 316 0.65 -36.17 17.52
N GLY A 317 1.02 -36.48 16.27
CA GLY A 317 0.31 -36.03 15.07
C GLY A 317 0.02 -34.52 15.08
N LYS A 318 0.92 -33.68 15.58
CA LYS A 318 0.61 -32.27 15.89
C LYS A 318 1.40 -31.29 15.02
N LEU A 319 0.67 -30.55 14.18
CA LEU A 319 1.18 -29.42 13.40
C LEU A 319 0.84 -28.12 14.13
N THR A 320 1.85 -27.36 14.56
CA THR A 320 1.69 -26.00 15.07
C THR A 320 2.17 -24.99 14.03
N VAL A 321 1.35 -23.98 13.79
CA VAL A 321 1.60 -22.82 12.93
C VAL A 321 1.55 -21.57 13.79
N VAL A 322 2.62 -20.78 13.86
CA VAL A 322 2.60 -19.48 14.56
C VAL A 322 2.72 -18.36 13.54
N ILE A 323 1.67 -17.57 13.37
CA ILE A 323 1.71 -16.35 12.55
C ILE A 323 2.46 -15.29 13.34
N LEU A 324 3.59 -14.83 12.84
CA LEU A 324 4.43 -13.84 13.52
C LEU A 324 3.97 -12.44 13.09
N GLU A 325 4.19 -12.10 11.84
CA GLU A 325 3.93 -10.77 11.28
C GLU A 325 3.76 -10.82 9.76
N ALA A 326 3.28 -9.73 9.16
CA ALA A 326 3.39 -9.47 7.73
C ALA A 326 3.90 -8.05 7.50
N LYS A 327 4.44 -7.77 6.31
CA LYS A 327 4.98 -6.46 5.92
C LYS A 327 4.63 -6.12 4.48
N ASN A 328 4.66 -4.82 4.18
CA ASN A 328 4.43 -4.27 2.83
C ASN A 328 3.15 -4.83 2.16
N LEU A 329 2.09 -5.05 2.93
CA LEU A 329 0.82 -5.55 2.38
C LEU A 329 0.24 -4.55 1.37
N LYS A 330 -0.40 -5.05 0.32
CA LYS A 330 -1.17 -4.23 -0.62
C LYS A 330 -2.37 -3.59 0.08
N LYS A 331 -2.50 -2.28 -0.10
CA LYS A 331 -3.61 -1.44 0.38
C LYS A 331 -4.88 -1.77 -0.41
N MET A 332 -5.98 -2.11 0.28
CA MET A 332 -7.29 -2.34 -0.36
C MET A 332 -8.27 -1.19 -0.10
N ASP A 333 -8.19 -0.52 1.07
CA ASP A 333 -9.15 0.54 1.44
C ASP A 333 -9.06 1.76 0.51
N VAL A 334 -10.19 2.15 -0.08
CA VAL A 334 -10.35 3.43 -0.79
C VAL A 334 -10.37 4.60 0.20
N GLY A 335 -9.17 5.06 0.58
CA GLY A 335 -8.95 6.15 1.52
C GLY A 335 -8.47 5.74 2.92
N GLY A 336 -8.32 4.43 3.18
CA GLY A 336 -7.76 3.88 4.42
C GLY A 336 -6.34 3.35 4.22
N LEU A 337 -6.02 2.25 4.90
CA LEU A 337 -4.84 1.42 4.62
C LEU A 337 -5.32 0.00 4.30
N SER A 338 -5.38 -0.83 5.34
CA SER A 338 -6.02 -2.14 5.41
C SER A 338 -6.27 -2.47 6.89
N ASP A 339 -7.28 -3.28 7.18
CA ASP A 339 -7.57 -3.94 8.46
C ASP A 339 -7.21 -5.47 8.36
N PRO A 340 -5.94 -5.86 8.14
CA PRO A 340 -5.59 -7.24 7.79
C PRO A 340 -5.80 -8.27 8.92
N TYR A 341 -6.18 -9.48 8.52
CA TYR A 341 -6.11 -10.70 9.32
C TYR A 341 -5.65 -11.90 8.49
N VAL A 342 -5.11 -12.92 9.16
CA VAL A 342 -4.63 -14.15 8.51
C VAL A 342 -5.63 -15.30 8.72
N LYS A 343 -5.96 -15.98 7.63
CA LYS A 343 -6.91 -17.10 7.53
C LYS A 343 -6.16 -18.38 7.18
N LEU A 344 -6.00 -19.27 8.17
CA LEU A 344 -5.43 -20.60 7.97
C LEU A 344 -6.51 -21.59 7.53
N SER A 345 -6.26 -22.31 6.45
CA SER A 345 -7.15 -23.37 5.94
C SER A 345 -6.34 -24.63 5.65
N LEU A 346 -6.63 -25.71 6.39
CA LEU A 346 -6.02 -27.02 6.17
C LEU A 346 -6.85 -27.81 5.16
N MET A 347 -6.20 -28.31 4.11
CA MET A 347 -6.79 -29.06 3.00
C MET A 347 -6.22 -30.48 2.94
N MET A 348 -7.01 -31.44 2.45
CA MET A 348 -6.57 -32.80 2.11
C MET A 348 -7.47 -33.36 1.00
N GLY A 349 -6.90 -33.92 -0.06
CA GLY A 349 -7.67 -34.46 -1.19
C GLY A 349 -8.67 -33.45 -1.78
N GLY A 350 -8.23 -32.20 -1.99
CA GLY A 350 -9.06 -31.09 -2.46
C GLY A 350 -10.07 -30.52 -1.46
N LYS A 351 -10.41 -31.24 -0.38
CA LYS A 351 -11.41 -30.83 0.62
C LYS A 351 -10.79 -30.07 1.80
N ARG A 352 -11.49 -29.06 2.31
CA ARG A 352 -11.05 -28.27 3.47
C ARG A 352 -11.47 -28.96 4.77
N ILE A 353 -10.49 -29.38 5.59
CA ILE A 353 -10.74 -30.05 6.87
C ILE A 353 -11.05 -29.03 7.98
N LYS A 354 -10.15 -28.05 8.18
CA LYS A 354 -10.12 -27.21 9.39
C LYS A 354 -9.73 -25.79 9.03
N LYS A 355 -10.45 -24.79 9.56
CA LYS A 355 -10.20 -23.35 9.35
C LYS A 355 -9.91 -22.68 10.68
N LYS A 356 -8.92 -21.79 10.71
CA LYS A 356 -8.60 -20.90 11.85
C LYS A 356 -8.34 -19.48 11.32
N LYS A 357 -8.41 -18.46 12.18
CA LYS A 357 -8.05 -17.08 11.84
C LYS A 357 -7.40 -16.37 13.03
N THR A 358 -6.61 -15.34 12.73
CA THR A 358 -6.04 -14.44 13.73
C THR A 358 -7.05 -13.41 14.25
N SER A 359 -6.61 -12.61 15.23
CA SER A 359 -7.16 -11.26 15.44
C SER A 359 -7.00 -10.40 14.17
N ILE A 360 -7.83 -9.35 14.07
CA ILE A 360 -7.76 -8.32 13.04
C ILE A 360 -6.89 -7.19 13.56
N LYS A 361 -5.90 -6.74 12.78
CA LYS A 361 -5.08 -5.56 13.06
C LYS A 361 -5.62 -4.42 12.21
N LYS A 362 -5.73 -3.21 12.76
CA LYS A 362 -6.39 -2.11 12.07
C LYS A 362 -5.44 -1.10 11.46
N CYS A 363 -5.86 -0.51 10.35
CA CYS A 363 -5.16 0.56 9.63
C CYS A 363 -3.64 0.31 9.53
N THR A 364 -3.22 -0.86 9.06
CA THR A 364 -1.79 -1.22 8.97
C THR A 364 -1.46 -2.13 7.79
N LEU A 365 -0.37 -1.81 7.10
CA LEU A 365 0.23 -2.67 6.06
C LEU A 365 1.39 -3.53 6.61
N ASN A 366 1.70 -3.40 7.90
CA ASN A 366 2.74 -4.15 8.61
C ASN A 366 2.19 -4.74 9.94
N PRO A 367 1.24 -5.70 9.88
CA PRO A 367 0.59 -6.25 11.08
C PRO A 367 1.46 -7.26 11.84
N TYR A 368 1.63 -7.04 13.14
CA TYR A 368 2.23 -8.00 14.08
C TYR A 368 1.14 -8.80 14.82
N TYR A 369 1.22 -10.13 14.79
CA TYR A 369 0.25 -11.07 15.37
C TYR A 369 0.81 -11.83 16.57
N ASN A 370 1.88 -12.60 16.35
CA ASN A 370 2.40 -13.61 17.26
C ASN A 370 1.34 -14.60 17.79
N GLU A 371 0.48 -15.11 16.90
CA GLU A 371 -0.66 -15.98 17.22
C GLU A 371 -0.40 -17.45 16.83
N SER A 372 -0.59 -18.36 17.79
CA SER A 372 -0.26 -19.78 17.65
C SER A 372 -1.49 -20.67 17.44
N PHE A 373 -1.44 -21.52 16.42
CA PHE A 373 -2.53 -22.39 15.99
C PHE A 373 -2.06 -23.84 15.87
N SER A 374 -2.70 -24.76 16.59
CA SER A 374 -2.47 -26.21 16.43
C SER A 374 -3.54 -26.89 15.56
N PHE A 375 -3.11 -27.88 14.79
CA PHE A 375 -3.91 -28.83 14.02
C PHE A 375 -3.48 -30.27 14.35
N GLU A 376 -4.42 -31.20 14.46
CA GLU A 376 -4.13 -32.63 14.44
C GLU A 376 -3.98 -33.10 12.99
N VAL A 377 -2.85 -33.72 12.66
CA VAL A 377 -2.50 -34.33 11.37
C VAL A 377 -1.62 -35.57 11.64
N PRO A 378 -2.17 -36.79 11.49
CA PRO A 378 -1.40 -38.04 11.58
C PRO A 378 -0.22 -38.08 10.59
N TYR A 379 0.84 -38.81 10.93
CA TYR A 379 2.07 -38.83 10.13
C TYR A 379 1.84 -39.44 8.74
N GLU A 380 0.94 -40.41 8.65
CA GLU A 380 0.49 -41.10 7.44
C GLU A 380 -0.28 -40.17 6.48
N GLN A 381 -0.71 -39.01 6.98
CA GLN A 381 -1.49 -38.01 6.25
C GLN A 381 -0.71 -36.73 5.94
N ILE A 382 0.43 -36.45 6.61
CA ILE A 382 1.15 -35.17 6.48
C ILE A 382 1.62 -34.88 5.04
N GLN A 383 1.91 -35.91 4.25
CA GLN A 383 2.28 -35.80 2.83
C GLN A 383 1.10 -35.47 1.90
N LYS A 384 -0.13 -35.75 2.33
CA LYS A 384 -1.39 -35.54 1.58
C LYS A 384 -2.13 -34.27 1.98
N VAL A 385 -1.56 -33.52 2.93
CA VAL A 385 -2.13 -32.31 3.52
C VAL A 385 -1.49 -31.08 2.93
N THR A 386 -2.30 -30.05 2.68
CA THR A 386 -1.86 -28.74 2.20
C THR A 386 -2.35 -27.67 3.17
N LEU A 387 -1.45 -26.83 3.67
CA LEU A 387 -1.75 -25.66 4.48
C LEU A 387 -1.85 -24.43 3.58
N ILE A 388 -3.05 -23.84 3.49
CA ILE A 388 -3.26 -22.56 2.82
C ILE A 388 -3.28 -21.45 3.87
N VAL A 389 -2.37 -20.50 3.74
CA VAL A 389 -2.31 -19.26 4.52
C VAL A 389 -2.84 -18.15 3.62
N THR A 390 -3.95 -17.49 3.96
CA THR A 390 -4.46 -16.33 3.20
C THR A 390 -4.42 -15.09 4.09
N VAL A 391 -3.84 -13.99 3.61
CA VAL A 391 -4.02 -12.67 4.20
C VAL A 391 -5.26 -12.04 3.57
N VAL A 392 -6.14 -11.48 4.40
CA VAL A 392 -7.46 -10.96 4.00
C VAL A 392 -7.64 -9.62 4.69
N ASP A 393 -8.15 -8.63 3.97
CA ASP A 393 -8.57 -7.35 4.55
C ASP A 393 -9.91 -7.51 5.28
N TYR A 394 -10.23 -6.62 6.22
CA TYR A 394 -11.49 -6.68 6.96
C TYR A 394 -12.38 -5.46 6.73
N ASP A 395 -13.12 -5.53 5.63
CA ASP A 395 -14.22 -4.62 5.33
C ASP A 395 -15.29 -4.65 6.43
N ARG A 396 -15.52 -3.49 7.06
CA ARG A 396 -16.65 -3.29 7.98
C ARG A 396 -18.00 -3.30 7.25
N ILE A 397 -18.03 -2.94 5.97
CA ILE A 397 -19.24 -2.86 5.13
C ILE A 397 -18.92 -3.41 3.74
N GLY A 398 -19.02 -4.73 3.57
CA GLY A 398 -18.72 -5.39 2.30
C GLY A 398 -18.40 -6.88 2.46
N THR A 399 -17.74 -7.43 1.45
CA THR A 399 -17.06 -8.72 1.53
C THR A 399 -15.58 -8.49 1.87
N SER A 400 -15.07 -9.18 2.88
CA SER A 400 -13.66 -9.12 3.27
C SER A 400 -12.73 -9.65 2.17
N ASP A 401 -12.01 -8.76 1.49
CA ASP A 401 -11.27 -9.10 0.27
C ASP A 401 -9.88 -9.75 0.53
N PRO A 402 -9.50 -10.80 -0.21
CA PRO A 402 -8.25 -11.52 0.01
C PRO A 402 -7.05 -10.80 -0.62
N ILE A 403 -6.20 -10.18 0.20
CA ILE A 403 -4.95 -9.51 -0.23
C ILE A 403 -4.00 -10.49 -0.94
N GLY A 404 -3.87 -11.73 -0.46
CA GLY A 404 -3.02 -12.74 -1.10
C GLY A 404 -2.89 -14.05 -0.32
N LYS A 405 -2.23 -15.06 -0.90
CA LYS A 405 -2.09 -16.39 -0.30
C LYS A 405 -0.70 -17.00 -0.44
N VAL A 406 -0.42 -17.97 0.43
CA VAL A 406 0.71 -18.90 0.39
C VAL A 406 0.15 -20.32 0.54
N VAL A 407 0.69 -21.28 -0.23
CA VAL A 407 0.21 -22.67 -0.26
C VAL A 407 1.38 -23.61 0.02
N LEU A 408 1.36 -24.29 1.18
CA LEU A 408 2.45 -25.13 1.66
C LEU A 408 2.03 -26.60 1.76
N GLY A 409 2.90 -27.50 1.33
CA GLY A 409 2.69 -28.94 1.32
C GLY A 409 3.72 -29.65 0.46
N CYS A 410 3.67 -30.98 0.38
CA CYS A 410 4.59 -31.75 -0.46
C CYS A 410 4.39 -31.55 -1.98
N SER A 411 3.28 -30.91 -2.39
CA SER A 411 2.98 -30.55 -3.78
C SER A 411 3.29 -29.08 -4.13
N SER A 412 3.86 -28.31 -3.19
CA SER A 412 4.27 -26.93 -3.44
C SER A 412 5.60 -26.87 -4.21
N GLN A 413 6.02 -25.68 -4.62
CA GLN A 413 7.33 -25.43 -5.24
C GLN A 413 8.06 -24.30 -4.51
N GLY A 414 9.37 -24.14 -4.76
CA GLY A 414 10.17 -23.03 -4.23
C GLY A 414 10.24 -22.95 -2.70
N SER A 415 10.11 -21.72 -2.18
CA SER A 415 10.13 -21.36 -0.75
C SER A 415 9.16 -22.19 0.09
N GLU A 416 7.95 -22.40 -0.41
CA GLU A 416 6.87 -23.09 0.30
C GLU A 416 7.19 -24.59 0.49
N LEU A 417 7.74 -25.23 -0.54
CA LEU A 417 8.20 -26.62 -0.44
C LEU A 417 9.41 -26.72 0.50
N ARG A 418 10.35 -25.79 0.42
CA ARG A 418 11.51 -25.74 1.31
C ARG A 418 11.09 -25.62 2.77
N HIS A 419 10.19 -24.69 3.12
CA HIS A 419 9.72 -24.52 4.50
C HIS A 419 9.02 -25.77 5.04
N TRP A 420 8.24 -26.45 4.19
CA TRP A 420 7.57 -27.72 4.53
C TRP A 420 8.58 -28.87 4.72
N SER A 421 9.61 -28.94 3.87
CA SER A 421 10.71 -29.91 3.99
C SER A 421 11.55 -29.67 5.26
N ASP A 422 11.98 -28.43 5.50
CA ASP A 422 12.76 -28.03 6.68
C ASP A 422 12.00 -28.35 7.99
N MET A 423 10.67 -28.17 8.01
CA MET A 423 9.78 -28.55 9.12
C MET A 423 9.76 -30.08 9.36
N LEU A 424 9.72 -30.89 8.30
CA LEU A 424 9.68 -32.36 8.41
C LEU A 424 11.05 -32.93 8.78
N ALA A 425 12.13 -32.36 8.25
CA ALA A 425 13.51 -32.72 8.56
C ALA A 425 13.94 -32.29 9.97
N SER A 426 13.29 -31.27 10.55
CA SER A 426 13.56 -30.75 11.91
C SER A 426 12.42 -31.06 12.90
N PRO A 427 12.08 -32.33 13.17
CA PRO A 427 10.96 -32.69 14.02
C PRO A 427 11.09 -32.06 15.41
N ARG A 428 9.97 -31.58 15.97
CA ARG A 428 9.88 -30.87 17.26
C ARG A 428 10.56 -29.50 17.32
N ARG A 429 11.26 -29.02 16.28
CA ARG A 429 11.80 -27.65 16.19
C ARG A 429 10.83 -26.73 15.44
N PRO A 430 10.59 -25.48 15.89
CA PRO A 430 9.93 -24.47 15.07
C PRO A 430 10.91 -23.91 14.02
N ILE A 431 10.51 -23.90 12.76
CA ILE A 431 11.23 -23.26 11.66
C ILE A 431 10.41 -22.05 11.23
N ALA A 432 10.98 -20.84 11.32
CA ALA A 432 10.36 -19.59 10.84
C ALA A 432 10.88 -19.24 9.44
N MET A 433 9.99 -18.78 8.55
CA MET A 433 10.36 -18.35 7.20
C MET A 433 9.44 -17.23 6.70
N TRP A 434 10.00 -16.34 5.88
CA TRP A 434 9.26 -15.35 5.11
C TRP A 434 8.76 -15.96 3.80
N HIS A 435 7.53 -15.63 3.41
CA HIS A 435 6.93 -16.01 2.14
C HIS A 435 6.26 -14.80 1.50
N THR A 436 6.56 -14.54 0.23
CA THR A 436 5.86 -13.51 -0.55
C THR A 436 4.47 -14.01 -0.91
N LEU A 437 3.48 -13.14 -0.78
CA LEU A 437 2.07 -13.43 -1.07
C LEU A 437 1.84 -13.50 -2.58
N LYS A 438 1.16 -14.56 -3.01
CA LYS A 438 0.73 -14.81 -4.40
C LYS A 438 -0.75 -14.54 -4.57
N ASP A 439 -1.20 -14.34 -5.79
CA ASP A 439 -2.58 -13.93 -6.07
C ASP A 439 -3.63 -14.89 -5.49
N PRO A 440 -4.75 -14.38 -4.95
CA PRO A 440 -5.75 -15.21 -4.29
C PRO A 440 -6.46 -16.18 -5.25
N GLU A 441 -6.42 -15.91 -6.55
CA GLU A 441 -6.97 -16.72 -7.64
C GLU A 441 -6.05 -17.89 -8.05
N ASP A 442 -4.74 -17.66 -8.18
CA ASP A 442 -3.76 -18.60 -8.78
C ASP A 442 -3.73 -19.99 -8.11
N GLY A 443 -4.15 -21.04 -8.81
CA GLY A 443 -4.26 -22.37 -8.22
C GLY A 443 -5.53 -22.57 -7.38
N LYS A 444 -6.69 -22.14 -7.91
CA LYS A 444 -7.88 -23.00 -7.84
C LYS A 444 -7.51 -24.32 -8.54
N PRO A 445 -7.63 -25.50 -7.93
CA PRO A 445 -7.62 -26.74 -8.70
C PRO A 445 -8.86 -26.75 -9.61
N THR A 446 -8.64 -26.99 -10.89
CA THR A 446 -9.67 -27.32 -11.88
C THR A 446 -10.27 -28.69 -11.59
#